data_AF-A0A2S7KXP9-F1
#
_entry.id   AF-A0A2S7KXP9-F1
#
_cell.length_a   1.000
_cell.length_b   1.000
_cell.length_c   1.000
_cell.angle_alpha   90.00
_cell.angle_beta   90.00
_cell.angle_gamma   90.00
#
_symmetry.space_group_name_H-M   'P 1'
#
loop_
_entity.id
_entity.type
_entity.pdbx_description
1 polymer ?
#
loop_
_entity_poly.entity_id
_entity_poly.type
_entity_poly.pdbx_seq_one_letter_code
_entity_poly.pdbx_strand_id
1 'polypeptide(L)'
;MDVMKLFLLIFIFGCNSTSKNKDSICNYLETKVVDHTMIVHKDSLILNGNEGNWYFKKKLYNGFAVKYYKNDSLQEKTGFFNGKKKGAYKVWFENGVLKLETHYNQNVLVDSYKAWWLNGILALESRYINGEKQGIERQWYANGSLSKERNLLDGQENGLQRAWLQNGKIYVNYEAKNGRKFGMSRANLCYQLKNEKVEENKTK
;
A
#
# COMPACT_ATOMS: atom_id res chain seq x y z
N MET A 1 61.01 -54.92 -19.28
CA MET A 1 59.72 -54.28 -18.96
C MET A 1 59.08 -53.92 -20.29
N ASP A 2 58.43 -54.91 -20.86
CA ASP A 2 58.06 -55.00 -22.26
C ASP A 2 56.66 -54.43 -22.53
N VAL A 3 56.59 -53.56 -23.56
CA VAL A 3 55.73 -53.73 -24.76
C VAL A 3 54.21 -53.43 -24.63
N MET A 4 53.81 -52.33 -25.29
CA MET A 4 52.83 -52.30 -26.40
C MET A 4 51.35 -52.63 -26.13
N LYS A 5 50.44 -51.72 -26.53
CA LYS A 5 49.54 -51.89 -27.70
C LYS A 5 48.49 -50.78 -27.81
N LEU A 6 48.48 -50.17 -28.99
CA LEU A 6 47.37 -49.52 -29.67
C LEU A 6 46.23 -50.52 -29.92
N PHE A 7 44.96 -50.16 -29.68
CA PHE A 7 43.83 -50.64 -30.49
C PHE A 7 42.61 -49.71 -30.37
N LEU A 8 42.15 -49.27 -31.55
CA LEU A 8 40.85 -48.68 -31.85
C LEU A 8 39.70 -49.61 -31.42
N LEU A 9 38.60 -49.05 -30.92
CA LEU A 9 37.28 -49.69 -31.02
C LEU A 9 36.19 -48.61 -31.14
N ILE A 10 35.82 -48.36 -32.39
CA ILE A 10 34.57 -47.73 -32.80
C ILE A 10 33.46 -48.75 -32.50
N PHE A 11 32.50 -48.37 -31.65
CA PHE A 11 31.18 -49.02 -31.64
C PHE A 11 30.13 -47.98 -32.00
N ILE A 12 29.68 -48.07 -33.25
CA ILE A 12 28.43 -47.49 -33.72
C ILE A 12 27.34 -48.43 -33.21
N PHE A 13 26.49 -47.95 -32.30
CA PHE A 13 25.13 -48.45 -32.17
C PHE A 13 24.21 -47.25 -32.29
N GLY A 14 23.65 -47.11 -33.49
CA GLY A 14 22.41 -46.37 -33.66
C GLY A 14 21.28 -47.16 -33.02
N CYS A 15 20.40 -46.47 -32.29
CA CYS A 15 18.98 -46.72 -32.40
C CYS A 15 18.22 -45.46 -31.97
N ASN A 16 17.49 -44.91 -32.93
CA ASN A 16 16.39 -43.98 -32.69
C ASN A 16 15.44 -44.62 -31.69
N SER A 17 15.30 -44.01 -30.52
CA SER A 17 14.06 -44.11 -29.76
C SER A 17 13.48 -42.71 -29.64
N THR A 18 12.41 -42.51 -30.40
CA THR A 18 11.45 -41.43 -30.25
C THR A 18 10.88 -41.50 -28.83
N SER A 19 11.48 -40.74 -27.91
CA SER A 19 10.88 -40.49 -26.61
C SER A 19 9.75 -39.48 -26.78
N LYS A 20 8.55 -40.03 -27.01
CA LYS A 20 7.27 -39.36 -26.87
C LYS A 20 7.20 -38.65 -25.51
N ASN A 21 6.61 -37.45 -25.53
CA ASN A 21 5.92 -36.77 -24.44
C ASN A 21 6.29 -37.21 -23.02
N LYS A 22 7.08 -36.37 -22.36
CA LYS A 22 6.65 -35.91 -21.04
C LYS A 22 6.11 -34.51 -21.24
N ASP A 23 4.80 -34.46 -21.46
CA ASP A 23 4.00 -33.27 -21.24
C ASP A 23 4.48 -32.65 -19.93
N SER A 24 5.19 -31.54 -20.09
CA SER A 24 5.55 -30.68 -18.99
C SER A 24 4.23 -30.10 -18.53
N ILE A 25 3.63 -30.74 -17.53
CA ILE A 25 2.58 -30.15 -16.71
C ILE A 25 3.27 -28.96 -16.03
N CYS A 26 3.36 -27.86 -16.76
CA CYS A 26 3.49 -26.55 -16.18
C CYS A 26 2.22 -26.39 -15.36
N ASN A 27 2.30 -26.71 -14.06
CA ASN A 27 1.35 -26.22 -13.09
C ASN A 27 1.40 -24.70 -13.21
N TYR A 28 0.51 -24.16 -14.04
CA TYR A 28 0.18 -22.76 -14.06
C TYR A 28 -0.32 -22.51 -12.65
N LEU A 29 0.54 -21.96 -11.79
CA LEU A 29 0.08 -21.25 -10.61
C LEU A 29 -0.90 -20.23 -11.18
N GLU A 30 -2.20 -20.51 -11.09
CA GLU A 30 -3.25 -19.56 -11.41
C GLU A 30 -3.00 -18.37 -10.50
N THR A 31 -2.23 -17.41 -11.01
CA THR A 31 -1.98 -16.19 -10.29
C THR A 31 -3.36 -15.55 -10.16
N LYS A 32 -3.82 -15.40 -8.93
CA LYS A 32 -5.11 -14.78 -8.60
C LYS A 32 -5.03 -13.29 -8.96
N VAL A 33 -5.10 -12.98 -10.25
CA VAL A 33 -4.83 -11.65 -10.82
C VAL A 33 -6.09 -10.95 -11.25
N VAL A 34 -6.11 -9.65 -11.04
CA VAL A 34 -7.15 -8.76 -11.57
C VAL A 34 -7.06 -8.79 -13.09
N ASP A 35 -8.19 -8.92 -13.78
CA ASP A 35 -8.24 -8.80 -15.24
C ASP A 35 -8.07 -7.33 -15.67
N HIS A 36 -6.98 -7.01 -16.36
CA HIS A 36 -6.68 -5.64 -16.76
C HIS A 36 -7.50 -5.15 -17.97
N THR A 37 -8.17 -6.08 -18.69
CA THR A 37 -8.97 -5.76 -19.88
C THR A 37 -10.41 -5.39 -19.53
N MET A 38 -10.91 -5.87 -18.38
CA MET A 38 -12.27 -5.65 -17.92
C MET A 38 -12.38 -4.38 -17.08
N ILE A 39 -12.93 -3.31 -17.65
CA ILE A 39 -13.17 -2.05 -16.95
C ILE A 39 -14.65 -1.67 -17.01
N VAL A 40 -15.26 -1.37 -15.87
CA VAL A 40 -16.68 -0.96 -15.79
C VAL A 40 -16.85 0.25 -14.87
N HIS A 41 -17.96 0.97 -15.05
CA HIS A 41 -18.38 1.96 -14.05
C HIS A 41 -18.70 1.27 -12.73
N LYS A 42 -18.23 1.83 -11.61
CA LYS A 42 -18.41 1.25 -10.28
C LYS A 42 -19.88 1.13 -9.88
N ASP A 43 -20.73 2.05 -10.33
CA ASP A 43 -22.17 2.03 -10.06
C ASP A 43 -22.90 0.88 -10.80
N SER A 44 -22.24 0.24 -11.79
CA SER A 44 -22.74 -0.97 -12.45
C SER A 44 -22.48 -2.25 -11.64
N LEU A 45 -21.74 -2.16 -10.53
CA LEU A 45 -21.46 -3.30 -9.65
C LEU A 45 -22.42 -3.33 -8.46
N ILE A 46 -22.77 -4.53 -8.01
CA ILE A 46 -23.64 -4.76 -6.86
C ILE A 46 -22.81 -5.41 -5.75
N LEU A 47 -22.81 -4.82 -4.55
CA LEU A 47 -22.17 -5.40 -3.37
C LEU A 47 -23.17 -6.28 -2.60
N ASN A 48 -22.82 -7.54 -2.40
CA ASN A 48 -23.45 -8.36 -1.36
C ASN A 48 -22.75 -8.07 -0.02
N GLY A 49 -23.43 -7.32 0.85
CA GLY A 49 -22.89 -6.90 2.14
C GLY A 49 -22.61 -8.05 3.12
N ASN A 50 -23.33 -9.17 3.00
CA ASN A 50 -23.16 -10.33 3.90
C ASN A 50 -21.86 -11.10 3.59
N GLU A 51 -21.45 -11.12 2.33
CA GLU A 51 -20.25 -11.85 1.87
C GLU A 51 -19.05 -10.94 1.61
N GLY A 52 -19.29 -9.63 1.46
CA GLY A 52 -18.27 -8.67 1.04
C GLY A 52 -17.84 -8.85 -0.43
N ASN A 53 -18.71 -9.45 -1.26
CA ASN A 53 -18.44 -9.77 -2.66
C ASN A 53 -19.15 -8.79 -3.61
N TRP A 54 -18.46 -8.38 -4.66
CA TRP A 54 -18.95 -7.50 -5.72
C TRP A 54 -19.32 -8.33 -6.95
N TYR A 55 -20.46 -7.98 -7.56
CA TYR A 55 -21.02 -8.68 -8.70
C TYR A 55 -21.22 -7.74 -9.89
N PHE A 56 -20.96 -8.25 -11.09
CA PHE A 56 -21.36 -7.65 -12.35
C PHE A 56 -22.23 -8.63 -13.12
N LYS A 57 -23.43 -8.22 -13.53
CA LYS A 57 -24.40 -9.10 -14.22
C LYS A 57 -24.61 -10.45 -13.51
N LYS A 58 -24.80 -10.41 -12.18
CA LYS A 58 -25.00 -11.57 -11.28
C LYS A 58 -23.81 -12.55 -11.17
N LYS A 59 -22.62 -12.21 -11.66
CA LYS A 59 -21.39 -13.00 -11.51
C LYS A 59 -20.38 -12.24 -10.65
N LEU A 60 -19.54 -12.97 -9.91
CA LEU A 60 -18.44 -12.38 -9.14
C LEU A 60 -17.53 -11.58 -10.07
N TYR A 61 -17.27 -10.33 -9.70
CA TYR A 61 -16.57 -9.41 -10.58
C TYR A 61 -15.06 -9.66 -10.57
N ASN A 62 -14.45 -9.63 -11.76
CA ASN A 62 -13.01 -9.63 -11.97
C ASN A 62 -12.67 -8.49 -12.94
N GLY A 63 -11.83 -7.55 -12.51
CA GLY A 63 -11.42 -6.40 -13.30
C GLY A 63 -11.33 -5.10 -12.51
N PHE A 64 -11.26 -3.97 -13.21
CA PHE A 64 -11.23 -2.65 -12.61
C PHE A 64 -12.59 -1.93 -12.65
N ALA A 65 -13.04 -1.44 -11.51
CA ALA A 65 -14.15 -0.49 -11.47
C ALA A 65 -13.64 0.95 -11.42
N VAL A 66 -14.26 1.84 -12.18
CA VAL A 66 -13.94 3.27 -12.22
C VAL A 66 -15.12 4.15 -11.82
N LYS A 67 -14.83 5.30 -11.23
CA LYS A 67 -15.80 6.36 -10.96
C LYS A 67 -15.24 7.69 -11.46
N TYR A 68 -16.11 8.57 -11.93
CA TYR A 68 -15.76 9.88 -12.49
C TYR A 68 -16.41 11.01 -11.68
N TYR A 69 -15.79 12.18 -11.72
CA TYR A 69 -16.39 13.43 -11.26
C TYR A 69 -17.43 13.95 -12.26
N LYS A 70 -18.14 15.02 -11.91
CA LYS A 70 -19.13 15.66 -12.80
C LYS A 70 -18.50 16.27 -14.07
N ASN A 71 -17.21 16.60 -14.00
CA ASN A 71 -16.42 17.12 -15.12
C ASN A 71 -15.71 16.00 -15.91
N ASP A 72 -16.15 14.75 -15.76
CA ASP A 72 -15.59 13.55 -16.39
C ASP A 72 -14.13 13.21 -16.04
N SER A 73 -13.51 13.91 -15.07
CA SER A 73 -12.19 13.53 -14.58
C SER A 73 -12.27 12.26 -13.72
N LEU A 74 -11.24 11.40 -13.81
CA LEU A 74 -11.21 10.13 -13.09
C LEU A 74 -11.17 10.39 -11.58
N GLN A 75 -12.14 9.87 -10.84
CA GLN A 75 -12.23 10.03 -9.39
C GLN A 75 -11.61 8.84 -8.66
N GLU A 76 -11.90 7.62 -9.11
CA GLU A 76 -11.54 6.39 -8.39
C GLU A 76 -11.29 5.26 -9.38
N LYS A 77 -10.31 4.41 -9.08
CA LYS A 77 -10.03 3.15 -9.78
C LYS A 77 -9.73 2.06 -8.77
N THR A 78 -10.49 0.97 -8.80
CA THR A 78 -10.40 -0.15 -7.84
C THR A 78 -10.25 -1.46 -8.59
N GLY A 79 -9.23 -2.25 -8.26
CA GLY A 79 -9.10 -3.62 -8.75
C GLY A 79 -9.94 -4.62 -7.95
N PHE A 80 -10.52 -5.60 -8.64
CA PHE A 80 -11.29 -6.69 -8.06
C PHE A 80 -10.86 -8.03 -8.65
N PHE A 81 -10.83 -9.05 -7.81
CA PHE A 81 -10.66 -10.44 -8.21
C PHE A 81 -11.65 -11.31 -7.45
N ASN A 82 -12.43 -12.10 -8.17
CA ASN A 82 -13.46 -12.98 -7.62
C ASN A 82 -14.40 -12.26 -6.63
N GLY A 83 -14.85 -11.06 -7.03
CA GLY A 83 -15.74 -10.20 -6.26
C GLY A 83 -15.09 -9.47 -5.08
N LYS A 84 -13.82 -9.71 -4.74
CA LYS A 84 -13.16 -9.00 -3.63
C LYS A 84 -12.17 -7.98 -4.16
N LYS A 85 -12.01 -6.85 -3.47
CA LYS A 85 -10.97 -5.87 -3.79
C LYS A 85 -9.60 -6.56 -3.76
N LYS A 86 -8.83 -6.36 -4.83
CA LYS A 86 -7.49 -6.91 -4.99
C LYS A 86 -6.62 -6.00 -5.85
N GLY A 87 -5.35 -5.88 -5.51
CA GLY A 87 -4.40 -5.03 -6.23
C GLY A 87 -4.64 -3.55 -5.96
N ALA A 88 -4.37 -2.72 -6.96
CA ALA A 88 -4.34 -1.27 -6.82
C ALA A 88 -5.71 -0.66 -6.50
N TYR A 89 -5.69 0.30 -5.59
CA TYR A 89 -6.78 1.21 -5.29
C TYR A 89 -6.25 2.64 -5.35
N LYS A 90 -6.83 3.45 -6.22
CA LYS A 90 -6.40 4.83 -6.45
C LYS A 90 -7.60 5.78 -6.46
N VAL A 91 -7.41 6.95 -5.88
CA VAL A 91 -8.36 8.05 -5.88
C VAL A 91 -7.62 9.30 -6.32
N TRP A 92 -8.26 10.14 -7.12
CA TRP A 92 -7.73 11.42 -7.57
C TRP A 92 -8.64 12.55 -7.11
N PHE A 93 -8.08 13.75 -7.02
CA PHE A 93 -8.84 15.00 -6.92
C PHE A 93 -9.43 15.37 -8.29
N GLU A 94 -10.40 16.29 -8.29
CA GLU A 94 -11.09 16.72 -9.52
C GLU A 94 -10.15 17.36 -10.55
N ASN A 95 -9.02 17.92 -10.10
CA ASN A 95 -7.94 18.46 -10.93
C ASN A 95 -6.95 17.40 -11.45
N GLY A 96 -7.21 16.11 -11.22
CA GLY A 96 -6.37 15.00 -11.67
C GLY A 96 -5.15 14.69 -10.78
N VAL A 97 -4.91 15.46 -9.71
CA VAL A 97 -3.85 15.14 -8.75
C VAL A 97 -4.20 13.86 -8.00
N LEU A 98 -3.25 12.92 -7.86
CA LEU A 98 -3.46 11.70 -7.10
C LEU A 98 -3.74 12.06 -5.64
N LYS A 99 -4.84 11.57 -5.08
CA LYS A 99 -5.29 11.85 -3.71
C LYS A 99 -4.91 10.72 -2.76
N LEU A 100 -5.01 9.49 -3.23
CA LEU A 100 -4.80 8.28 -2.43
C LEU A 100 -4.36 7.14 -3.34
N GLU A 101 -3.40 6.34 -2.85
CA GLU A 101 -2.95 5.09 -3.46
C GLU A 101 -2.70 4.07 -2.35
N THR A 102 -3.25 2.87 -2.54
CA THR A 102 -3.03 1.73 -1.65
C THR A 102 -3.27 0.43 -2.41
N HIS A 103 -2.99 -0.70 -1.76
CA HIS A 103 -3.29 -2.02 -2.29
C HIS A 103 -4.27 -2.78 -1.39
N TYR A 104 -5.03 -3.67 -2.00
CA TYR A 104 -5.89 -4.62 -1.30
C TYR A 104 -5.51 -6.06 -1.64
N ASN A 105 -5.72 -6.96 -0.70
CA ASN A 105 -5.77 -8.39 -0.93
C ASN A 105 -7.02 -8.94 -0.24
N GLN A 106 -7.98 -9.42 -1.03
CA GLN A 106 -9.24 -9.98 -0.54
C GLN A 106 -10.00 -9.05 0.42
N ASN A 107 -10.21 -7.79 0.02
CA ASN A 107 -10.81 -6.71 0.81
C ASN A 107 -9.97 -6.19 1.99
N VAL A 108 -8.82 -6.79 2.29
CA VAL A 108 -7.92 -6.34 3.35
C VAL A 108 -6.86 -5.40 2.78
N LEU A 109 -6.62 -4.27 3.44
CA LEU A 109 -5.63 -3.30 3.02
C LEU A 109 -4.21 -3.82 3.32
N VAL A 110 -3.31 -3.70 2.35
CA VAL A 110 -1.94 -4.24 2.42
C VAL A 110 -0.94 -3.26 1.80
N ASP A 111 0.33 -3.48 2.13
CA ASP A 111 1.49 -2.76 1.60
C ASP A 111 1.47 -1.27 1.93
N SER A 112 1.83 -0.41 0.98
CA SER A 112 1.94 1.03 1.19
C SER A 112 0.57 1.71 1.05
N TYR A 113 0.27 2.61 1.97
CA TYR A 113 -0.81 3.58 1.90
C TYR A 113 -0.20 4.96 1.78
N LYS A 114 -0.52 5.67 0.71
CA LYS A 114 -0.07 7.04 0.47
C LYS A 114 -1.25 7.93 0.18
N ALA A 115 -1.26 9.12 0.78
CA ALA A 115 -2.21 10.16 0.44
C ALA A 115 -1.47 11.46 0.19
N TRP A 116 -2.03 12.32 -0.65
CA TRP A 116 -1.44 13.60 -1.04
C TRP A 116 -2.41 14.75 -0.81
N TRP A 117 -1.84 15.92 -0.61
CA TRP A 117 -2.54 17.19 -0.62
C TRP A 117 -2.95 17.58 -2.05
N LEU A 118 -3.89 18.51 -2.18
CA LEU A 118 -4.38 18.98 -3.48
C LEU A 118 -3.28 19.59 -4.36
N ASN A 119 -2.21 20.11 -3.75
CA ASN A 119 -1.03 20.63 -4.44
C ASN A 119 -0.01 19.54 -4.84
N GLY A 120 -0.34 18.26 -4.67
CA GLY A 120 0.51 17.13 -5.05
C GLY A 120 1.60 16.77 -4.05
N ILE A 121 1.71 17.48 -2.92
CA ILE A 121 2.67 17.14 -1.86
C ILE A 121 2.15 15.96 -1.04
N LEU A 122 3.03 15.02 -0.70
CA LEU A 122 2.69 13.85 0.10
C LEU A 122 2.14 14.31 1.47
N ALA A 123 0.95 13.83 1.85
CA ALA A 123 0.26 14.20 3.07
C ALA A 123 0.40 13.12 4.15
N LEU A 124 0.42 11.85 3.75
CA LEU A 124 0.48 10.69 4.64
C LEU A 124 1.17 9.52 3.93
N GLU A 125 2.01 8.80 4.65
CA GLU A 125 2.59 7.54 4.25
C GLU A 125 2.53 6.58 5.44
N SER A 126 2.05 5.37 5.19
CA SER A 126 2.00 4.29 6.17
C SER A 126 2.20 2.96 5.47
N ARG A 127 2.59 1.93 6.21
CA ARG A 127 2.55 0.55 5.76
C ARG A 127 1.46 -0.21 6.50
N TYR A 128 0.85 -1.16 5.81
CA TYR A 128 -0.14 -2.08 6.36
C TYR A 128 0.27 -3.53 6.10
N ILE A 129 0.03 -4.37 7.10
CA ILE A 129 0.12 -5.83 6.99
C ILE A 129 -1.18 -6.38 7.56
N ASN A 130 -1.89 -7.19 6.78
CA ASN A 130 -3.18 -7.78 7.18
C ASN A 130 -4.22 -6.77 7.70
N GLY A 131 -4.25 -5.56 7.13
CA GLY A 131 -5.19 -4.51 7.53
C GLY A 131 -4.75 -3.66 8.71
N GLU A 132 -3.64 -3.99 9.35
CA GLU A 132 -3.10 -3.25 10.50
C GLU A 132 -1.87 -2.44 10.12
N LYS A 133 -1.72 -1.26 10.71
CA LYS A 133 -0.54 -0.40 10.46
C LYS A 133 0.71 -1.00 11.09
N GLN A 134 1.81 -0.93 10.35
CA GLN A 134 3.10 -1.47 10.77
C GLN A 134 4.23 -0.48 10.47
N GLY A 135 5.18 -0.37 11.39
CA GLY A 135 6.36 0.45 11.25
C GLY A 135 6.07 1.95 11.35
N ILE A 136 6.77 2.75 10.54
CA ILE A 136 6.71 4.21 10.64
C ILE A 136 5.58 4.75 9.79
N GLU A 137 4.67 5.50 10.41
CA GLU A 137 3.73 6.40 9.73
C GLU A 137 4.27 7.83 9.75
N ARG A 138 4.21 8.52 8.62
CA ARG A 138 4.58 9.93 8.50
C ARG A 138 3.43 10.75 7.94
N GLN A 139 3.28 11.96 8.46
CA GLN A 139 2.32 12.95 7.97
C GLN A 139 3.03 14.27 7.73
N TRP A 140 2.67 14.98 6.68
CA TRP A 140 3.27 16.27 6.32
C TRP A 140 2.22 17.35 6.18
N TYR A 141 2.62 18.59 6.46
CA TYR A 141 1.84 19.77 6.13
C TYR A 141 1.80 20.00 4.61
N ALA A 142 0.86 20.82 4.15
CA ALA A 142 0.74 21.16 2.74
C ALA A 142 1.97 21.87 2.14
N ASN A 143 2.85 22.44 2.96
CA ASN A 143 4.14 23.00 2.52
C ASN A 143 5.27 21.96 2.42
N GLY A 144 5.00 20.69 2.70
CA GLY A 144 5.97 19.59 2.66
C GLY A 144 6.78 19.39 3.94
N SER A 145 6.62 20.24 4.96
CA SER A 145 7.28 20.03 6.25
C SER A 145 6.63 18.87 7.02
N LEU A 146 7.44 18.06 7.70
CA LEU A 146 6.98 16.92 8.48
C LEU A 146 6.17 17.42 9.68
N SER A 147 4.91 16.96 9.79
CA SER A 147 4.01 17.32 10.87
C SER A 147 3.97 16.26 11.97
N LYS A 148 4.13 14.98 11.62
CA LYS A 148 4.00 13.87 12.55
C LYS A 148 4.79 12.66 12.06
N GLU A 149 5.40 11.96 13.00
CA GLU A 149 5.99 10.64 12.79
C GLU A 149 5.56 9.74 13.95
N ARG A 150 5.04 8.55 13.61
CA ARG A 150 4.61 7.56 14.58
C ARG A 150 5.23 6.21 14.30
N ASN A 151 5.72 5.55 15.35
CA ASN A 151 6.11 4.15 15.28
C ASN A 151 4.95 3.27 15.75
N LEU A 152 4.53 2.34 14.89
CA LEU A 152 3.36 1.49 15.06
C LEU A 152 3.72 0.00 14.97
N LEU A 153 3.11 -0.81 15.82
CA LEU A 153 3.13 -2.27 15.78
C LEU A 153 1.71 -2.77 15.97
N ASP A 154 1.20 -3.56 15.03
CA ASP A 154 -0.17 -4.11 15.05
C ASP A 154 -1.23 -3.01 15.29
N GLY A 155 -1.06 -1.87 14.60
CA GLY A 155 -1.93 -0.70 14.71
C GLY A 155 -1.76 0.15 15.97
N GLN A 156 -0.93 -0.26 16.94
CA GLN A 156 -0.73 0.43 18.22
C GLN A 156 0.60 1.20 18.25
N GLU A 157 0.65 2.30 18.99
CA GLU A 157 1.89 3.07 19.18
C GLU A 157 2.92 2.24 19.95
N ASN A 158 4.09 2.02 19.34
CA ASN A 158 5.21 1.29 19.93
C ASN A 158 6.53 1.94 19.50
N GLY A 159 7.28 2.47 20.46
CA GLY A 159 8.48 3.29 20.23
C GLY A 159 8.18 4.78 20.20
N LEU A 160 9.08 5.55 19.58
CA LEU A 160 9.07 7.02 19.62
C LEU A 160 7.94 7.65 18.79
N GLN A 161 7.29 8.67 19.32
CA GLN A 161 6.23 9.43 18.67
C GLN A 161 6.61 10.90 18.67
N ARG A 162 6.59 11.53 17.50
CA ARG A 162 6.98 12.95 17.34
C ARG A 162 5.96 13.70 16.53
N ALA A 163 5.75 14.96 16.91
CA ALA A 163 4.98 15.90 16.10
C ALA A 163 5.57 17.30 16.19
N TRP A 164 5.52 18.01 15.07
CA TRP A 164 6.10 19.33 14.88
C TRP A 164 5.02 20.30 14.45
N LEU A 165 5.12 21.55 14.93
CA LEU A 165 4.37 22.68 14.38
C LEU A 165 4.92 23.02 13.00
N GLN A 166 4.16 23.79 12.22
CA GLN A 166 4.57 24.17 10.85
C GLN A 166 5.87 24.99 10.80
N ASN A 167 6.24 25.67 11.88
CA ASN A 167 7.52 26.36 12.03
C ASN A 167 8.70 25.43 12.42
N GLY A 168 8.47 24.11 12.47
CA GLY A 168 9.48 23.11 12.81
C GLY A 168 9.68 22.86 14.31
N LYS A 169 8.99 23.60 15.20
CA LYS A 169 9.10 23.37 16.65
C LYS A 169 8.41 22.06 17.04
N ILE A 170 9.11 21.19 17.75
CA ILE A 170 8.54 19.98 18.35
C ILE A 170 7.47 20.38 19.37
N TYR A 171 6.27 19.80 19.26
CA TYR A 171 5.19 19.97 20.25
C TYR A 171 4.71 18.64 20.88
N VAL A 172 5.13 17.50 20.32
CA VAL A 172 4.96 16.15 20.89
C VAL A 172 6.27 15.39 20.74
N ASN A 173 6.73 14.77 21.83
CA ASN A 173 7.89 13.90 21.85
C ASN A 173 7.80 12.93 23.02
N TYR A 174 7.25 11.74 22.80
CA TYR A 174 7.16 10.70 23.83
C TYR A 174 7.44 9.33 23.22
N GLU A 175 7.85 8.39 24.06
CA GLU A 175 7.98 6.97 23.71
C GLU A 175 6.77 6.20 24.23
N ALA A 176 6.17 5.36 23.39
CA ALA A 176 5.13 4.42 23.76
C ALA A 176 5.76 3.04 23.99
N LYS A 177 5.60 2.47 25.20
CA LYS A 177 6.10 1.14 25.54
C LYS A 177 5.08 0.41 26.38
N ASN A 178 4.64 -0.78 25.92
CA ASN A 178 3.64 -1.61 26.59
C ASN A 178 2.35 -0.83 26.93
N GLY A 179 1.87 -0.02 25.98
CA GLY A 179 0.67 0.81 26.14
C GLY A 179 0.84 2.06 27.02
N ARG A 180 2.03 2.30 27.58
CA ARG A 180 2.33 3.47 28.42
C ARG A 180 3.15 4.51 27.66
N LYS A 181 2.94 5.78 27.96
CA LYS A 181 3.64 6.92 27.33
C LYS A 181 4.67 7.52 28.29
N PHE A 182 5.88 7.74 27.79
CA PHE A 182 7.00 8.31 28.52
C PHE A 182 7.52 9.53 27.79
N GLY A 183 7.43 10.71 28.41
CA GLY A 183 7.90 11.96 27.83
C GLY A 183 6.81 12.98 27.53
N MET A 184 7.10 13.89 26.63
CA MET A 184 6.29 15.09 26.36
C MET A 184 5.10 14.76 25.46
N SER A 185 3.93 14.55 26.06
CA SER A 185 2.71 14.21 25.31
C SER A 185 2.02 15.41 24.66
N ARG A 186 2.15 16.62 25.24
CA ARG A 186 1.72 17.91 24.68
C ARG A 186 2.52 19.04 25.31
N ALA A 187 3.12 19.91 24.52
CA ALA A 187 3.60 21.20 24.99
C ALA A 187 2.47 22.23 24.86
N ASN A 188 1.79 22.56 25.97
CA ASN A 188 1.08 23.84 26.02
C ASN A 188 2.16 24.92 26.09
N LEU A 189 2.17 25.88 25.16
CA LEU A 189 3.02 27.06 25.32
C LEU A 189 2.51 27.81 26.57
N CYS A 190 3.40 28.15 27.51
CA CYS A 190 3.05 28.99 28.66
C CYS A 190 2.70 30.44 28.27
N TYR A 191 2.69 30.74 26.97
CA TYR A 191 2.38 32.02 26.36
C TYR A 191 1.55 31.82 25.08
N GLN A 192 0.67 32.77 24.79
CA GLN A 192 -0.02 32.85 23.50
C GLN A 192 0.79 33.74 22.56
N LEU A 193 0.94 33.32 21.31
CA LEU A 193 1.58 34.15 20.27
C LEU A 193 0.49 35.00 19.60
N LYS A 194 0.55 36.32 19.77
CA LYS A 194 -0.16 37.27 18.90
C LYS A 194 0.87 37.89 17.95
N ASN A 195 0.71 37.66 16.65
CA ASN A 195 1.65 38.12 15.61
C ASN A 195 3.11 37.66 15.86
N GLU A 196 3.31 36.39 16.22
CA GLU A 196 4.63 35.73 16.33
C GLU A 196 5.59 36.31 17.40
N LYS A 197 5.12 37.19 18.29
CA LYS A 197 5.89 37.63 19.46
C LYS A 197 5.47 36.86 20.71
N VAL A 198 6.47 36.38 21.46
CA VAL A 198 6.32 35.72 22.75
C VAL A 198 5.93 36.76 23.80
N GLU A 199 4.70 36.71 24.31
CA GLU A 199 4.32 37.46 25.52
C GLU A 199 4.38 36.53 26.72
N GLU A 200 5.39 36.69 27.57
CA GLU A 200 5.44 35.99 28.85
C GLU A 200 4.33 36.52 29.76
N ASN A 201 3.42 35.64 30.19
CA ASN A 201 2.46 35.96 31.23
C ASN A 201 3.21 36.20 32.54
N LYS A 202 3.51 37.46 32.83
CA LYS A 202 3.98 37.87 34.15
C LYS A 202 2.79 37.74 35.12
N THR A 203 2.70 36.61 35.80
CA THR A 203 1.84 36.47 36.97
C THR A 203 2.31 37.49 38.01
N LYS A 204 1.39 38.38 38.41
CA LYS A 204 1.56 39.37 39.46
C LYS A 204 1.75 38.72 40.83
#